data_AF-A0A238WXE1-F1
#
_entry.id   AF-A0A238WXE1-F1
#
_cell.length_a   1.000
_cell.length_b   1.000
_cell.length_c   1.000
_cell.angle_alpha   90.00
_cell.angle_beta   90.00
_cell.angle_gamma   90.00
#
_symmetry.space_group_name_H-M   'P 1'
#
loop_
_entity.id
_entity.type
_entity.pdbx_description
1 polymer ?
#
loop_
_entity_poly.entity_id
_entity_poly.type
_entity_poly.pdbx_seq_one_letter_code
_entity_poly.pdbx_strand_id
1 'polypeptide(L)'
;MWRAFTARRIAAAAAYGGGGITALGGITFGLLLMQARLARRTILARPNGDPPVADGLYGEMRGGEPLSLVLLGDSTAAGLGVHGSAETPAALLAAGLSAIAGRPVRVTSVARSGSRSQALDVQVDRALAVRPDVAVIMIGANDVTGRVPAAESVRHLARAVERLRGAGGEVVVGTCPDLGSVKSLMPPLRWFARRASRQLAAAQTIAVVERGGRSVSLGDLLGHEFAADPLAMFSEDRYHPSARGYAAASAAVLPSMASALGLGHDLSGHLTADVLPVYLAAAEAAELAGTEVSGATVAGLDRGPRGRWATLRYPLRRPALRLPRRRAAGRLPLGDGMALTEPGPARSPVAGPGRPRHRPSLRPRWRWPDRWRRSHSPVPGVPGTWGGGHPAAGTPPRWAK
;
A
#
# COMPACT_ATOMS: atom_id res chain seq x y z
N MET A 1 -32.52 48.31 24.32
CA MET A 1 -31.21 47.90 24.90
C MET A 1 -30.50 46.80 24.10
N TRP A 2 -31.17 45.72 23.64
CA TRP A 2 -30.51 44.57 22.98
C TRP A 2 -29.73 44.85 21.68
N ARG A 3 -30.00 45.94 20.93
CA ARG A 3 -29.24 46.26 19.70
C ARG A 3 -27.83 46.83 19.93
N ALA A 4 -27.54 47.38 21.11
CA ALA A 4 -26.24 48.00 21.41
C ALA A 4 -25.14 46.97 21.72
N PHE A 5 -25.48 45.85 22.35
CA PHE A 5 -24.52 44.78 22.66
C PHE A 5 -24.03 44.05 21.41
N THR A 6 -24.88 43.88 20.40
CA THR A 6 -24.52 43.22 19.13
C THR A 6 -23.50 44.05 18.35
N ALA A 7 -23.72 45.37 18.24
CA ALA A 7 -22.78 46.28 17.57
C ALA A 7 -21.40 46.28 18.26
N ARG A 8 -21.36 46.29 19.59
CA ARG A 8 -20.11 46.26 20.37
C ARG A 8 -19.34 44.95 20.24
N ARG A 9 -20.02 43.80 20.06
CA ARG A 9 -19.38 42.51 19.71
C ARG A 9 -18.81 42.49 18.30
N ILE A 10 -19.51 43.07 17.33
CA ILE A 10 -19.03 43.14 15.93
C ILE A 10 -17.84 44.10 15.82
N ALA A 11 -17.88 45.25 16.51
CA ALA A 11 -16.74 46.17 16.58
C ALA A 11 -15.52 45.57 17.29
N ALA A 12 -15.72 44.80 18.38
CA ALA A 12 -14.63 44.07 19.02
C ALA A 12 -14.04 42.98 18.11
N ALA A 13 -14.87 42.27 17.33
CA ALA A 13 -14.38 41.34 16.32
C ALA A 13 -13.62 42.06 15.18
N ALA A 14 -14.03 43.25 14.76
CA ALA A 14 -13.30 44.05 13.77
C ALA A 14 -11.95 44.57 14.31
N ALA A 15 -11.91 45.04 15.57
CA ALA A 15 -10.69 45.55 16.20
C ALA A 15 -9.67 44.45 16.57
N TYR A 16 -10.13 43.23 16.88
CA TYR A 16 -9.30 42.09 17.26
C TYR A 16 -9.29 40.95 16.22
N GLY A 17 -9.34 41.29 14.92
CA GLY A 17 -8.91 40.38 13.86
C GLY A 17 -9.93 39.32 13.41
N GLY A 18 -11.19 39.70 13.21
CA GLY A 18 -12.25 38.90 12.57
C GLY A 18 -12.03 38.61 11.07
N GLY A 19 -10.76 38.50 10.64
CA GLY A 19 -10.29 38.38 9.25
C GLY A 19 -9.49 37.11 8.99
N GLY A 20 -9.95 35.96 9.51
CA GLY A 20 -9.60 34.62 9.02
C GLY A 20 -8.21 34.04 9.35
N ILE A 21 -7.21 34.85 9.67
CA ILE A 21 -5.84 34.39 9.95
C ILE A 21 -5.27 35.12 11.17
N THR A 22 -5.16 34.43 12.32
CA THR A 22 -4.31 34.92 13.42
C THR A 22 -2.86 34.97 12.93
N ALA A 23 -2.04 35.92 13.40
CA ALA A 23 -0.65 36.05 12.93
C ALA A 23 0.13 34.72 13.04
N LEU A 24 -0.11 33.94 14.10
CA LEU A 24 0.39 32.57 14.29
C LEU A 24 -0.07 31.59 13.19
N GLY A 25 -1.36 31.61 12.82
CA GLY A 25 -1.89 30.82 11.71
C GLY A 25 -1.27 31.22 10.37
N GLY A 26 -1.04 32.52 10.16
CA GLY A 26 -0.42 33.06 8.93
C GLY A 26 1.05 32.66 8.79
N ILE A 27 1.81 32.79 9.87
CA ILE A 27 3.20 32.32 9.96
C ILE A 27 3.27 30.81 9.72
N THR A 28 2.37 30.03 10.34
CA THR A 28 2.31 28.57 10.16
C THR A 28 1.99 28.20 8.71
N PHE A 29 1.01 28.87 8.09
CA PHE A 29 0.65 28.64 6.68
C PHE A 29 1.79 29.04 5.73
N GLY A 30 2.45 30.16 5.97
CA GLY A 30 3.64 30.60 5.23
C GLY A 30 4.79 29.60 5.32
N LEU A 31 5.07 29.09 6.53
CA LEU A 31 6.08 28.06 6.77
C LEU A 31 5.74 26.75 6.03
N LEU A 32 4.48 26.30 6.06
CA LEU A 32 4.02 25.12 5.33
C LEU A 32 4.19 25.29 3.81
N LEU A 33 3.87 26.47 3.25
CA LEU A 33 4.09 26.77 1.83
C LEU A 33 5.57 26.81 1.46
N MET A 34 6.42 27.40 2.31
CA MET A 34 7.87 27.44 2.12
C MET A 34 8.46 26.02 2.13
N GLN A 35 8.13 25.21 3.13
CA GLN A 35 8.57 23.81 3.24
C GLN A 35 8.10 22.98 2.04
N ALA A 36 6.86 23.17 1.57
CA ALA A 36 6.34 22.45 0.41
C ALA A 36 7.06 22.84 -0.89
N ARG A 37 7.39 24.13 -1.07
CA ARG A 37 8.21 24.61 -2.21
C ARG A 37 9.63 24.06 -2.15
N LEU A 38 10.27 24.05 -0.98
CA LEU A 38 11.62 23.52 -0.78
C LEU A 38 11.66 22.01 -1.06
N ALA A 39 10.72 21.24 -0.48
CA ALA A 39 10.61 19.80 -0.72
C ALA A 39 10.42 19.49 -2.22
N ARG A 40 9.48 20.16 -2.90
CA ARG A 40 9.30 20.00 -4.35
C ARG A 40 10.57 20.31 -5.14
N ARG A 41 11.27 21.41 -4.84
CA ARG A 41 12.57 21.73 -5.47
C ARG A 41 13.61 20.63 -5.23
N THR A 42 13.72 20.12 -4.00
CA THR A 42 14.69 19.07 -3.65
C THR A 42 14.42 17.74 -4.35
N ILE A 43 13.14 17.37 -4.53
CA ILE A 43 12.73 16.15 -5.22
C ILE A 43 12.96 16.31 -6.73
N LEU A 44 12.48 17.41 -7.33
CA LEU A 44 12.61 17.68 -8.77
C LEU A 44 14.05 17.95 -9.23
N ALA A 45 14.94 18.41 -8.33
CA ALA A 45 16.37 18.57 -8.61
C ALA A 45 17.13 17.25 -8.73
N ARG A 46 16.47 16.11 -8.53
CA ARG A 46 17.00 14.75 -8.72
C ARG A 46 16.08 14.00 -9.68
N PRO A 47 16.16 14.30 -10.99
CA PRO A 47 15.29 13.66 -11.96
C PRO A 47 15.61 12.17 -12.03
N ASN A 48 14.65 11.34 -11.65
CA ASN A 48 14.60 9.96 -12.12
C ASN A 48 14.31 10.00 -13.63
N GLY A 49 14.87 9.06 -14.39
CA GLY A 49 14.43 8.83 -15.77
C GLY A 49 13.00 8.29 -15.81
N ASP A 50 12.46 8.07 -17.01
CA ASP A 50 11.18 7.39 -17.17
C ASP A 50 11.22 5.99 -16.53
N PRO A 51 10.10 5.52 -15.95
CA PRO A 51 10.07 4.21 -15.30
C PRO A 51 10.27 3.11 -16.35
N PRO A 52 11.07 2.06 -16.05
CA PRO A 52 11.35 1.01 -17.02
C PRO A 52 10.08 0.20 -17.34
N VAL A 53 9.89 -0.14 -18.61
CA VAL A 53 8.73 -0.91 -19.09
C VAL A 53 8.76 -2.32 -18.51
N ALA A 54 7.69 -2.71 -17.83
CA ALA A 54 7.53 -4.01 -17.18
C ALA A 54 6.58 -4.96 -17.92
N ASP A 55 5.95 -4.49 -19.00
CA ASP A 55 4.97 -5.25 -19.78
C ASP A 55 5.61 -6.47 -20.42
N GLY A 56 4.98 -7.63 -20.28
CA GLY A 56 5.55 -8.90 -20.77
C GLY A 56 4.90 -10.13 -20.15
N LEU A 57 5.49 -11.30 -20.45
CA LEU A 57 5.08 -12.59 -19.90
C LEU A 57 6.11 -13.06 -18.87
N TYR A 58 5.64 -13.38 -17.67
CA TYR A 58 6.45 -13.78 -16.53
C TYR A 58 6.21 -15.25 -16.23
N GLY A 59 7.31 -16.00 -16.01
CA GLY A 59 7.25 -17.44 -15.76
C GLY A 59 6.91 -18.27 -16.99
N GLU A 60 7.36 -17.87 -18.18
CA GLU A 60 7.09 -18.53 -19.47
C GLU A 60 7.40 -20.04 -19.49
N MET A 61 8.39 -20.48 -18.71
CA MET A 61 8.77 -21.89 -18.54
C MET A 61 7.71 -22.74 -17.80
N ARG A 62 6.59 -22.15 -17.38
CA ARG A 62 5.47 -22.83 -16.72
C ARG A 62 4.37 -23.14 -17.73
N GLY A 63 3.75 -24.31 -17.60
CA GLY A 63 2.59 -24.67 -18.41
C GLY A 63 1.31 -23.94 -17.98
N GLY A 64 0.30 -24.00 -18.85
CA GLY A 64 -1.01 -23.40 -18.62
C GLY A 64 -1.19 -22.03 -19.30
N GLU A 65 -2.44 -21.60 -19.44
CA GLU A 65 -2.79 -20.28 -19.96
C GLU A 65 -2.20 -19.17 -19.06
N PRO A 66 -1.71 -18.03 -19.58
CA PRO A 66 -1.26 -16.94 -18.72
C PRO A 66 -2.42 -16.31 -17.91
N LEU A 67 -2.18 -15.96 -16.65
CA LEU A 67 -3.06 -15.03 -15.93
C LEU A 67 -2.82 -13.59 -16.42
N SER A 68 -3.86 -12.77 -16.53
CA SER A 68 -3.80 -11.37 -16.93
C SER A 68 -3.76 -10.46 -15.69
N LEU A 69 -2.59 -9.86 -15.42
CA LEU A 69 -2.36 -8.87 -14.35
C LEU A 69 -2.26 -7.47 -14.96
N VAL A 70 -2.98 -6.50 -14.41
CA VAL A 70 -2.84 -5.09 -14.80
C VAL A 70 -2.46 -4.19 -13.62
N LEU A 71 -1.53 -3.26 -13.84
CA LEU A 71 -1.20 -2.20 -12.87
C LEU A 71 -1.75 -0.84 -13.31
N LEU A 72 -2.45 -0.19 -12.39
CA LEU A 72 -2.98 1.17 -12.51
C LEU A 72 -2.41 2.04 -11.39
N GLY A 73 -2.26 3.34 -11.66
CA GLY A 73 -1.93 4.31 -10.62
C GLY A 73 -1.01 5.43 -11.05
N ASP A 74 -0.24 5.91 -10.07
CA ASP A 74 0.72 6.99 -10.22
C ASP A 74 2.16 6.48 -10.49
N SER A 75 3.18 7.30 -10.20
CA SER A 75 4.60 6.94 -10.36
C SER A 75 5.01 5.75 -9.50
N THR A 76 4.32 5.51 -8.38
CA THR A 76 4.53 4.33 -7.53
C THR A 76 4.12 3.06 -8.27
N ALA A 77 2.92 3.04 -8.87
CA ALA A 77 2.46 1.90 -9.67
C ALA A 77 3.33 1.68 -10.93
N ALA A 78 3.83 2.76 -11.52
CA ALA A 78 4.70 2.69 -12.69
C ALA A 78 6.12 2.16 -12.38
N GLY A 79 6.58 2.21 -11.12
CA GLY A 79 7.95 1.85 -10.76
C GLY A 79 8.97 2.96 -10.99
N LEU A 80 8.61 4.23 -10.77
CA LEU A 80 9.58 5.32 -10.86
C LEU A 80 10.61 5.22 -9.73
N GLY A 81 11.90 5.43 -10.02
CA GLY A 81 13.00 5.34 -9.04
C GLY A 81 13.78 4.02 -9.05
N VAL A 82 13.44 3.09 -9.95
CA VAL A 82 14.28 1.92 -10.28
C VAL A 82 14.87 2.01 -11.68
N HIS A 83 15.88 1.20 -11.96
CA HIS A 83 16.59 1.21 -13.26
C HIS A 83 16.28 -0.04 -14.10
N GLY A 84 15.97 -1.17 -13.48
CA GLY A 84 15.60 -2.41 -14.17
C GLY A 84 14.08 -2.65 -14.19
N SER A 85 13.56 -3.15 -15.31
CA SER A 85 12.15 -3.57 -15.43
C SER A 85 11.77 -4.62 -14.38
N ALA A 86 12.67 -5.55 -14.07
CA ALA A 86 12.52 -6.58 -13.03
C ALA A 86 12.38 -6.04 -11.60
N GLU A 87 12.74 -4.77 -11.35
CA GLU A 87 12.66 -4.10 -10.04
C GLU A 87 11.33 -3.36 -9.84
N THR A 88 10.52 -3.23 -10.90
CA THR A 88 9.21 -2.57 -10.85
C THR A 88 8.20 -3.39 -10.03
N PRO A 89 7.19 -2.75 -9.41
CA PRO A 89 6.14 -3.49 -8.71
C PRO A 89 5.36 -4.41 -9.66
N ALA A 90 5.18 -4.02 -10.93
CA ALA A 90 4.56 -4.86 -11.96
C ALA A 90 5.30 -6.21 -12.13
N ALA A 91 6.61 -6.16 -12.38
CA ALA A 91 7.43 -7.34 -12.58
C ALA A 91 7.52 -8.22 -11.31
N LEU A 92 7.69 -7.57 -10.15
CA LEU A 92 7.77 -8.25 -8.85
C LEU A 92 6.47 -8.99 -8.50
N LEU A 93 5.31 -8.35 -8.73
CA LEU A 93 4.00 -8.96 -8.54
C LEU A 93 3.73 -10.07 -9.55
N ALA A 94 4.08 -9.88 -10.84
CA ALA A 94 3.91 -10.89 -11.88
C ALA A 94 4.75 -12.15 -11.62
N ALA A 95 6.04 -11.98 -11.29
CA ALA A 95 6.94 -13.08 -10.95
C ALA A 95 6.48 -13.83 -9.68
N GLY A 96 6.08 -13.09 -8.64
CA GLY A 96 5.56 -13.66 -7.40
C GLY A 96 4.24 -14.43 -7.61
N LEU A 97 3.31 -13.87 -8.38
CA LEU A 97 2.04 -14.50 -8.70
C LEU A 97 2.24 -15.76 -9.55
N SER A 98 3.11 -15.71 -10.55
CA SER A 98 3.43 -16.87 -11.39
C SER A 98 4.05 -18.01 -10.58
N ALA A 99 4.87 -17.68 -9.58
CA ALA A 99 5.44 -18.65 -8.66
C ALA A 99 4.37 -19.33 -7.77
N ILE A 100 3.36 -18.58 -7.30
CA ILE A 100 2.25 -19.10 -6.48
C ILE A 100 1.24 -19.88 -7.32
N ALA A 101 0.87 -19.35 -8.49
CA ALA A 101 -0.17 -19.92 -9.37
C ALA A 101 0.30 -21.16 -10.14
N GLY A 102 1.62 -21.39 -10.24
CA GLY A 102 2.19 -22.50 -11.01
C GLY A 102 2.11 -22.34 -12.53
N ARG A 103 1.52 -21.25 -13.04
CA ARG A 103 1.30 -20.90 -14.47
C ARG A 103 1.91 -19.52 -14.82
N PRO A 104 2.06 -19.16 -16.11
CA PRO A 104 2.57 -17.84 -16.50
C PRO A 104 1.65 -16.69 -16.06
N VAL A 105 2.20 -15.48 -15.99
CA VAL A 105 1.44 -14.23 -15.77
C VAL A 105 1.83 -13.22 -16.84
N ARG A 106 0.88 -12.77 -17.64
CA ARG A 106 1.04 -11.63 -18.53
C ARG A 106 0.72 -10.36 -17.75
N VAL A 107 1.65 -9.41 -17.72
CA VAL A 107 1.45 -8.12 -17.05
C VAL A 107 1.36 -6.97 -18.06
N THR A 108 0.50 -6.00 -17.75
CA THR A 108 0.35 -4.75 -18.48
C THR A 108 0.31 -3.58 -17.50
N SER A 109 1.18 -2.59 -17.68
CA SER A 109 1.18 -1.37 -16.85
C SER A 109 0.53 -0.22 -17.62
N VAL A 110 -0.63 0.22 -17.14
CA VAL A 110 -1.32 1.42 -17.65
C VAL A 110 -1.18 2.61 -16.69
N ALA A 111 -0.44 2.41 -15.58
CA ALA A 111 -0.04 3.45 -14.64
C ALA A 111 0.75 4.57 -15.33
N ARG A 112 0.64 5.79 -14.80
CA ARG A 112 1.35 6.95 -15.34
C ARG A 112 1.88 7.85 -14.23
N SER A 113 3.18 8.12 -14.27
CA SER A 113 3.85 9.07 -13.38
C SER A 113 3.11 10.42 -13.32
N GLY A 114 2.97 10.97 -12.12
CA GLY A 114 2.23 12.21 -11.88
C GLY A 114 0.70 12.11 -11.91
N SER A 115 0.11 10.94 -12.21
CA SER A 115 -1.35 10.75 -12.18
C SER A 115 -1.96 11.03 -10.82
N ARG A 116 -3.14 11.63 -10.82
CA ARG A 116 -4.06 11.73 -9.68
C ARG A 116 -5.25 10.82 -9.91
N SER A 117 -6.02 10.52 -8.88
CA SER A 117 -7.25 9.71 -8.93
C SER A 117 -8.16 9.99 -10.13
N GLN A 118 -8.36 11.26 -10.52
CA GLN A 118 -9.15 11.67 -11.69
C GLN A 118 -8.74 10.99 -13.02
N ALA A 119 -7.47 10.59 -13.16
CA ALA A 119 -6.94 9.93 -14.35
C ALA A 119 -7.23 8.42 -14.40
N LEU A 120 -7.76 7.83 -13.31
CA LEU A 120 -8.06 6.40 -13.25
C LEU A 120 -9.08 5.96 -14.30
N ASP A 121 -10.03 6.80 -14.70
CA ASP A 121 -11.08 6.39 -15.65
C ASP A 121 -10.48 5.98 -17.00
N VAL A 122 -9.53 6.78 -17.52
CA VAL A 122 -8.76 6.50 -18.75
C VAL A 122 -7.80 5.33 -18.59
N GLN A 123 -7.26 5.10 -17.38
CA GLN A 123 -6.44 3.93 -17.11
C GLN A 123 -7.30 2.65 -17.07
N VAL A 124 -8.50 2.72 -16.50
CA VAL A 124 -9.48 1.62 -16.48
C VAL A 124 -9.94 1.26 -17.89
N ASP A 125 -10.18 2.24 -18.76
CA ASP A 125 -10.52 1.98 -20.17
C ASP A 125 -9.45 1.11 -20.87
N ARG A 126 -8.17 1.41 -20.62
CA ARG A 126 -7.04 0.62 -21.15
C ARG A 126 -6.90 -0.73 -20.45
N ALA A 127 -7.13 -0.78 -19.13
CA ALA A 127 -7.07 -2.01 -18.36
C ALA A 127 -8.13 -3.02 -18.83
N LEU A 128 -9.36 -2.57 -19.09
CA LEU A 128 -10.45 -3.43 -19.55
C LEU A 128 -10.17 -4.05 -20.93
N ALA A 129 -9.39 -3.39 -21.79
CA ALA A 129 -8.98 -3.93 -23.08
C ALA A 129 -8.12 -5.22 -22.98
N VAL A 130 -7.39 -5.42 -21.87
CA VAL A 130 -6.58 -6.64 -21.64
C VAL A 130 -7.29 -7.70 -20.79
N ARG A 131 -8.57 -7.48 -20.44
CA ARG A 131 -9.44 -8.40 -19.66
C ARG A 131 -8.70 -9.03 -18.46
N PRO A 132 -8.37 -8.23 -17.43
CA PRO A 132 -7.51 -8.67 -16.34
C PRO A 132 -8.24 -9.64 -15.41
N ASP A 133 -7.58 -10.76 -15.07
CA ASP A 133 -8.00 -11.61 -13.95
C ASP A 133 -7.83 -10.87 -12.63
N VAL A 134 -6.79 -10.04 -12.52
CA VAL A 134 -6.57 -9.17 -11.37
C VAL A 134 -5.96 -7.82 -11.73
N ALA A 135 -6.48 -6.76 -11.12
CA ALA A 135 -6.00 -5.40 -11.23
C ALA A 135 -5.41 -4.92 -9.89
N VAL A 136 -4.21 -4.33 -9.95
CA VAL A 136 -3.55 -3.70 -8.79
C VAL A 136 -3.52 -2.19 -8.99
N ILE A 137 -4.09 -1.44 -8.05
CA ILE A 137 -4.12 0.03 -8.08
C ILE A 137 -3.22 0.59 -6.97
N MET A 138 -2.26 1.45 -7.29
CA MET A 138 -1.49 2.22 -6.29
C MET A 138 -1.56 3.71 -6.62
N ILE A 139 -2.36 4.47 -5.87
CA ILE A 139 -2.60 5.89 -6.17
C ILE A 139 -2.99 6.69 -4.93
N GLY A 140 -2.53 7.94 -4.87
CA GLY A 140 -2.97 8.92 -3.87
C GLY A 140 -1.89 9.88 -3.40
N ALA A 141 -0.61 9.59 -3.66
CA ALA A 141 0.50 10.48 -3.30
C ALA A 141 0.36 11.84 -4.02
N ASN A 142 -0.03 11.83 -5.29
CA ASN A 142 -0.30 13.05 -6.08
C ASN A 142 -1.60 13.76 -5.70
N ASP A 143 -2.57 13.04 -5.12
CA ASP A 143 -3.80 13.63 -4.60
C ASP A 143 -3.51 14.44 -3.33
N VAL A 144 -2.73 13.88 -2.38
CA VAL A 144 -2.32 14.59 -1.16
C VAL A 144 -1.40 15.77 -1.48
N THR A 145 -0.36 15.57 -2.30
CA THR A 145 0.57 16.66 -2.67
C THR A 145 -0.06 17.70 -3.60
N GLY A 146 -1.08 17.30 -4.36
CA GLY A 146 -1.92 18.15 -5.22
C GLY A 146 -3.10 18.82 -4.50
N ARG A 147 -3.37 18.44 -3.24
CA ARG A 147 -4.50 18.90 -2.40
C ARG A 147 -5.88 18.62 -3.02
N VAL A 148 -6.04 17.47 -3.67
CA VAL A 148 -7.35 16.97 -4.12
C VAL A 148 -8.20 16.64 -2.88
N PRO A 149 -9.47 17.06 -2.81
CA PRO A 149 -10.38 16.67 -1.73
C PRO A 149 -10.48 15.14 -1.60
N ALA A 150 -10.34 14.61 -0.39
CA ALA A 150 -10.33 13.16 -0.17
C ALA A 150 -11.62 12.47 -0.70
N ALA A 151 -12.78 13.12 -0.57
CA ALA A 151 -14.04 12.60 -1.10
C ALA A 151 -14.05 12.50 -2.63
N GLU A 152 -13.45 13.47 -3.34
CA GLU A 152 -13.29 13.42 -4.79
C GLU A 152 -12.34 12.29 -5.21
N SER A 153 -11.18 12.21 -4.54
CA SER A 153 -10.18 11.16 -4.79
C SER A 153 -10.75 9.75 -4.62
N VAL A 154 -11.48 9.55 -3.53
CA VAL A 154 -12.13 8.28 -3.20
C VAL A 154 -13.28 7.97 -4.15
N ARG A 155 -14.04 8.97 -4.64
CA ARG A 155 -15.08 8.78 -5.66
C ARG A 155 -14.50 8.24 -6.98
N HIS A 156 -13.37 8.77 -7.43
CA HIS A 156 -12.70 8.27 -8.64
C HIS A 156 -12.15 6.85 -8.44
N LEU A 157 -11.56 6.56 -7.29
CA LEU A 157 -11.12 5.19 -6.96
C LEU A 157 -12.30 4.21 -6.88
N ALA A 158 -13.41 4.59 -6.22
CA ALA A 158 -14.59 3.75 -6.10
C ALA A 158 -15.15 3.36 -7.48
N ARG A 159 -15.27 4.32 -8.39
CA ARG A 159 -15.67 4.08 -9.79
C ARG A 159 -14.70 3.14 -10.51
N ALA A 160 -13.39 3.28 -10.29
CA ALA A 160 -12.40 2.40 -10.89
C ALA A 160 -12.54 0.95 -10.40
N VAL A 161 -12.66 0.73 -9.08
CA VAL A 161 -12.88 -0.60 -8.49
C VAL A 161 -14.20 -1.20 -8.99
N GLU A 162 -15.28 -0.42 -8.98
CA GLU A 162 -16.61 -0.84 -9.42
C GLU A 162 -16.64 -1.29 -10.88
N ARG A 163 -15.97 -0.54 -11.78
CA ARG A 163 -15.84 -0.91 -13.20
C ARG A 163 -15.01 -2.18 -13.41
N LEU A 164 -13.90 -2.34 -12.69
CA LEU A 164 -13.02 -3.51 -12.81
C LEU A 164 -13.67 -4.78 -12.23
N ARG A 165 -14.29 -4.71 -11.05
CA ARG A 165 -15.07 -5.82 -10.47
C ARG A 165 -16.28 -6.17 -11.33
N GLY A 166 -16.97 -5.18 -11.90
CA GLY A 166 -18.09 -5.38 -12.82
C GLY A 166 -17.71 -6.08 -14.13
N ALA A 167 -16.44 -6.04 -14.52
CA ALA A 167 -15.89 -6.79 -15.66
C ALA A 167 -15.37 -8.19 -15.30
N GLY A 168 -15.55 -8.64 -14.04
CA GLY A 168 -15.15 -9.96 -13.55
C GLY A 168 -13.72 -10.05 -12.97
N GLY A 169 -12.89 -9.03 -13.15
CA GLY A 169 -11.52 -9.01 -12.61
C GLY A 169 -11.51 -8.79 -11.09
N GLU A 170 -10.58 -9.44 -10.38
CA GLU A 170 -10.28 -9.13 -8.98
C GLU A 170 -9.57 -7.77 -8.85
N VAL A 171 -9.74 -7.09 -7.72
CA VAL A 171 -9.12 -5.76 -7.51
C VAL A 171 -8.45 -5.67 -6.15
N VAL A 172 -7.16 -5.36 -6.15
CA VAL A 172 -6.36 -5.09 -4.94
C VAL A 172 -5.82 -3.66 -5.01
N VAL A 173 -6.05 -2.88 -3.97
CA VAL A 173 -5.60 -1.48 -3.90
C VAL A 173 -4.53 -1.31 -2.83
N GLY A 174 -3.32 -0.94 -3.25
CA GLY A 174 -2.34 -0.37 -2.36
C GLY A 174 -2.74 1.06 -2.00
N THR A 175 -3.16 1.29 -0.75
CA THR A 175 -3.67 2.60 -0.31
C THR A 175 -2.57 3.65 -0.27
N CYS A 176 -2.94 4.93 -0.20
CA CYS A 176 -2.01 6.06 -0.14
C CYS A 176 -0.90 5.82 0.91
N PRO A 177 0.39 5.85 0.53
CA PRO A 177 1.50 5.68 1.46
C PRO A 177 1.59 6.86 2.43
N ASP A 178 2.16 6.63 3.61
CA ASP A 178 2.35 7.67 4.62
C ASP A 178 3.44 8.66 4.17
N LEU A 179 3.02 9.79 3.59
CA LEU A 179 3.94 10.80 3.09
C LEU A 179 4.77 11.47 4.20
N GLY A 180 4.42 11.29 5.47
CA GLY A 180 5.24 11.72 6.60
C GLY A 180 6.55 10.94 6.76
N SER A 181 6.70 9.78 6.09
CA SER A 181 7.95 9.03 6.00
C SER A 181 9.00 9.69 5.08
N VAL A 182 8.58 10.56 4.16
CA VAL A 182 9.45 11.24 3.19
C VAL A 182 10.46 12.13 3.92
N LYS A 183 11.75 11.78 3.85
CA LYS A 183 12.84 12.47 4.55
C LYS A 183 12.96 13.97 4.21
N SER A 184 12.58 14.37 2.99
CA SER A 184 12.59 15.77 2.56
C SER A 184 11.46 16.63 3.19
N LEU A 185 10.52 16.06 3.95
CA LEU A 185 9.50 16.82 4.67
C LEU A 185 9.93 17.11 6.12
N MET A 186 10.03 18.39 6.46
CA MET A 186 10.28 18.86 7.82
C MET A 186 8.95 19.05 8.59
N PRO A 187 8.94 18.98 9.93
CA PRO A 187 7.85 19.52 10.73
C PRO A 187 7.71 21.05 10.52
N PRO A 188 6.49 21.62 10.50
CA PRO A 188 5.20 20.94 10.71
C PRO A 188 4.65 20.22 9.47
N LEU A 189 5.14 20.49 8.25
CA LEU A 189 4.58 19.92 7.01
C LEU A 189 4.50 18.38 7.02
N ARG A 190 5.52 17.72 7.57
CA ARG A 190 5.56 16.26 7.75
C ARG A 190 4.35 15.71 8.51
N TRP A 191 3.87 16.41 9.54
CA TRP A 191 2.73 15.98 10.35
C TRP A 191 1.41 16.12 9.60
N PHE A 192 1.24 17.22 8.86
CA PHE A 192 0.08 17.43 8.00
C PHE A 192 0.05 16.43 6.83
N ALA A 193 1.19 16.15 6.21
CA ALA A 193 1.34 15.14 5.17
C ALA A 193 0.91 13.75 5.68
N ARG A 194 1.49 13.29 6.81
CA ARG A 194 1.12 12.03 7.49
C ARG A 194 -0.38 11.93 7.75
N ARG A 195 -0.97 12.97 8.36
CA ARG A 195 -2.41 12.98 8.68
C ARG A 195 -3.26 12.89 7.42
N ALA A 196 -2.94 13.68 6.40
CA ALA A 196 -3.68 13.69 5.13
C ALA A 196 -3.59 12.35 4.39
N SER A 197 -2.40 11.74 4.32
CA SER A 197 -2.22 10.42 3.68
C SER A 197 -2.97 9.31 4.42
N ARG A 198 -2.94 9.28 5.75
CA ARG A 198 -3.66 8.26 6.54
C ARG A 198 -5.17 8.43 6.46
N GLN A 199 -5.66 9.67 6.48
CA GLN A 199 -7.08 9.97 6.25
C GLN A 199 -7.54 9.54 4.86
N LEU A 200 -6.73 9.79 3.82
CA LEU A 200 -7.01 9.30 2.48
C LEU A 200 -6.99 7.77 2.42
N ALA A 201 -5.98 7.12 2.99
CA ALA A 201 -5.85 5.66 3.02
C ALA A 201 -7.06 4.98 3.68
N ALA A 202 -7.51 5.46 4.85
CA ALA A 202 -8.70 4.94 5.51
C ALA A 202 -9.96 5.10 4.64
N ALA A 203 -10.14 6.26 4.01
CA ALA A 203 -11.29 6.51 3.14
C ALA A 203 -11.24 5.66 1.84
N GLN A 204 -10.05 5.41 1.29
CA GLN A 204 -9.83 4.48 0.20
C GLN A 204 -10.21 3.05 0.60
N THR A 205 -9.74 2.54 1.75
CA THR A 205 -10.10 1.21 2.26
C THR A 205 -11.61 1.01 2.32
N ILE A 206 -12.35 1.97 2.89
CA ILE A 206 -13.82 1.88 2.99
C ILE A 206 -14.44 1.74 1.60
N ALA A 207 -14.08 2.61 0.65
CA ALA A 207 -14.66 2.59 -0.69
C ALA A 207 -14.30 1.34 -1.50
N VAL A 208 -13.06 0.85 -1.36
CA VAL A 208 -12.57 -0.37 -2.03
C VAL A 208 -13.34 -1.60 -1.54
N VAL A 209 -13.47 -1.77 -0.23
CA VAL A 209 -14.18 -2.90 0.38
C VAL A 209 -15.69 -2.82 0.13
N GLU A 210 -16.29 -1.63 0.17
CA GLU A 210 -17.69 -1.43 -0.20
C GLU A 210 -17.98 -1.73 -1.69
N ARG A 211 -16.96 -1.67 -2.56
CA ARG A 211 -17.02 -2.11 -3.97
C ARG A 211 -16.54 -3.53 -4.23
N GLY A 212 -16.31 -4.33 -3.19
CA GLY A 212 -15.93 -5.73 -3.32
C GLY A 212 -14.50 -5.97 -3.82
N GLY A 213 -13.64 -4.94 -3.76
CA GLY A 213 -12.20 -5.09 -3.85
C GLY A 213 -11.55 -5.33 -2.49
N ARG A 214 -10.22 -5.48 -2.49
CA ARG A 214 -9.39 -5.62 -1.28
C ARG A 214 -8.44 -4.44 -1.19
N SER A 215 -8.13 -3.98 0.02
CA SER A 215 -7.13 -2.92 0.23
C SER A 215 -5.96 -3.43 1.06
N VAL A 216 -4.75 -3.08 0.69
CA VAL A 216 -3.53 -3.33 1.47
C VAL A 216 -2.93 -1.99 1.88
N SER A 217 -2.69 -1.82 3.17
CA SER A 217 -2.09 -0.60 3.71
C SER A 217 -0.63 -0.48 3.30
N LEU A 218 -0.30 0.49 2.45
CA LEU A 218 1.09 0.87 2.12
C LEU A 218 1.64 1.95 3.08
N GLY A 219 1.01 2.16 4.25
CA GLY A 219 1.53 3.09 5.27
C GLY A 219 2.94 2.72 5.72
N ASP A 220 3.84 3.70 5.88
CA ASP A 220 5.28 3.56 6.23
C ASP A 220 6.02 2.37 5.54
N LEU A 221 5.53 1.95 4.35
CA LEU A 221 5.84 0.82 3.42
C LEU A 221 6.55 -0.48 3.86
N LEU A 222 6.86 -0.66 5.15
CA LEU A 222 7.32 -1.91 5.80
C LEU A 222 7.43 -1.79 7.34
N GLY A 223 6.95 -0.70 7.95
CA GLY A 223 7.07 -0.47 9.39
C GLY A 223 8.53 -0.38 9.84
N HIS A 224 8.93 -1.19 10.82
CA HIS A 224 10.26 -1.11 11.44
C HIS A 224 11.44 -1.16 10.46
N GLU A 225 11.36 -1.82 9.30
CA GLU A 225 12.47 -1.84 8.34
C GLU A 225 12.66 -0.49 7.62
N PHE A 226 11.58 0.19 7.21
CA PHE A 226 11.65 1.54 6.64
C PHE A 226 12.07 2.57 7.69
N ALA A 227 11.68 2.39 8.95
CA ALA A 227 12.12 3.24 10.05
C ALA A 227 13.59 2.99 10.45
N ALA A 228 14.09 1.76 10.30
CA ALA A 228 15.46 1.38 10.62
C ALA A 228 16.47 1.73 9.52
N ASP A 229 16.07 1.61 8.24
CA ASP A 229 16.90 2.00 7.10
C ASP A 229 16.09 2.76 6.03
N PRO A 230 15.73 4.04 6.28
CA PRO A 230 15.06 4.86 5.29
C PRO A 230 15.91 5.11 4.03
N LEU A 231 17.24 5.00 4.13
CA LEU A 231 18.15 5.34 3.03
C LEU A 231 18.21 4.24 1.97
N ALA A 232 18.12 2.97 2.35
CA ALA A 232 18.02 1.87 1.39
C ALA A 232 16.62 1.70 0.77
N MET A 233 15.60 2.38 1.30
CA MET A 233 14.19 2.17 0.95
C MET A 233 13.60 3.22 0.00
N PHE A 234 14.22 4.40 -0.11
CA PHE A 234 13.89 5.41 -1.11
C PHE A 234 14.96 5.45 -2.23
N SER A 235 14.56 5.84 -3.44
CA SER A 235 15.47 6.13 -4.56
C SER A 235 16.30 7.39 -4.33
N GLU A 236 17.19 7.73 -5.27
CA GLU A 236 18.11 8.87 -5.14
C GLU A 236 17.41 10.22 -4.91
N ASP A 237 16.20 10.38 -5.44
CA ASP A 237 15.31 11.53 -5.22
C ASP A 237 14.84 11.70 -3.76
N ARG A 238 14.97 10.65 -2.94
CA ARG A 238 14.48 10.54 -1.55
C ARG A 238 12.96 10.72 -1.44
N TYR A 239 12.22 10.28 -2.46
CA TYR A 239 10.76 10.37 -2.51
C TYR A 239 10.08 9.11 -3.03
N HIS A 240 10.51 8.56 -4.17
CA HIS A 240 9.96 7.29 -4.65
C HIS A 240 10.65 6.09 -3.97
N PRO A 241 10.00 4.90 -3.90
CA PRO A 241 10.65 3.70 -3.40
C PRO A 241 11.87 3.30 -4.22
N SER A 242 12.89 2.75 -3.57
CA SER A 242 13.99 2.03 -4.24
C SER A 242 13.52 0.66 -4.74
N ALA A 243 14.38 -0.08 -5.44
CA ALA A 243 14.13 -1.49 -5.78
C ALA A 243 13.78 -2.33 -4.53
N ARG A 244 14.41 -2.06 -3.39
CA ARG A 244 14.07 -2.70 -2.11
C ARG A 244 12.71 -2.23 -1.59
N GLY A 245 12.39 -0.94 -1.74
CA GLY A 245 11.09 -0.38 -1.38
C GLY A 245 9.93 -0.93 -2.23
N TYR A 246 10.15 -1.22 -3.51
CA TYR A 246 9.16 -1.90 -4.36
C TYR A 246 9.04 -3.39 -4.07
N ALA A 247 10.15 -4.09 -3.79
CA ALA A 247 10.12 -5.48 -3.33
C ALA A 247 9.32 -5.62 -2.02
N ALA A 248 9.51 -4.68 -1.09
CA ALA A 248 8.75 -4.53 0.14
C ALA A 248 7.25 -4.33 -0.10
N ALA A 249 6.87 -3.33 -0.92
CA ALA A 249 5.48 -3.05 -1.27
C ALA A 249 4.79 -4.26 -1.94
N SER A 250 5.48 -4.87 -2.91
CA SER A 250 4.96 -6.02 -3.66
C SER A 250 4.78 -7.25 -2.78
N ALA A 251 5.69 -7.50 -1.83
CA ALA A 251 5.57 -8.58 -0.86
C ALA A 251 4.38 -8.42 0.10
N ALA A 252 3.94 -7.19 0.38
CA ALA A 252 2.73 -6.92 1.16
C ALA A 252 1.44 -7.13 0.33
N VAL A 253 1.45 -6.79 -0.95
CA VAL A 253 0.28 -6.90 -1.85
C VAL A 253 0.05 -8.32 -2.36
N LEU A 254 1.13 -9.07 -2.64
CA LEU A 254 1.08 -10.39 -3.26
C LEU A 254 0.18 -11.42 -2.55
N PRO A 255 0.14 -11.55 -1.20
CA PRO A 255 -0.75 -12.49 -0.52
C PRO A 255 -2.24 -12.17 -0.73
N SER A 256 -2.61 -10.87 -0.74
CA SER A 256 -3.99 -10.45 -0.99
C SER A 256 -4.40 -10.75 -2.43
N MET A 257 -3.51 -10.50 -3.40
CA MET A 257 -3.69 -10.83 -4.82
C MET A 257 -3.88 -12.33 -5.05
N ALA A 258 -3.02 -13.17 -4.46
CA ALA A 258 -3.17 -14.63 -4.53
C ALA A 258 -4.46 -15.12 -3.84
N SER A 259 -4.86 -14.51 -2.72
CA SER A 259 -6.10 -14.84 -2.03
C SER A 259 -7.35 -14.40 -2.80
N ALA A 260 -7.29 -13.30 -3.55
CA ALA A 260 -8.38 -12.84 -4.41
C ALA A 260 -8.66 -13.85 -5.53
N LEU A 261 -7.60 -14.37 -6.16
CA LEU A 261 -7.66 -15.40 -7.21
C LEU A 261 -7.89 -16.84 -6.69
N GLY A 262 -8.20 -17.03 -5.41
CA GLY A 262 -8.44 -18.36 -4.81
C GLY A 262 -7.21 -19.26 -4.64
N LEU A 263 -6.00 -18.78 -4.98
CA LEU A 263 -4.74 -19.53 -4.96
C LEU A 263 -4.15 -19.72 -3.53
N GLY A 264 -4.83 -19.21 -2.50
CA GLY A 264 -4.26 -18.97 -1.17
C GLY A 264 -4.45 -20.07 -0.12
N HIS A 265 -4.58 -21.35 -0.51
CA HIS A 265 -5.01 -22.43 0.40
C HIS A 265 -4.08 -22.71 1.61
N ASP A 266 -2.82 -22.25 1.60
CA ASP A 266 -1.87 -22.46 2.72
C ASP A 266 -1.15 -21.18 3.24
N LEU A 267 -1.34 -20.02 2.60
CA LEU A 267 -0.72 -18.76 3.06
C LEU A 267 -1.42 -18.15 4.29
N SER A 268 -2.64 -18.62 4.62
CA SER A 268 -3.50 -18.02 5.66
C SER A 268 -3.19 -18.49 7.09
N GLY A 269 -2.41 -19.56 7.29
CA GLY A 269 -2.21 -20.21 8.60
C GLY A 269 -1.49 -19.41 9.69
N HIS A 270 -1.10 -18.16 9.41
CA HIS A 270 -0.24 -17.34 10.27
C HIS A 270 -0.70 -15.87 10.43
N LEU A 271 -1.84 -15.49 9.84
CA LEU A 271 -2.41 -14.13 9.94
C LEU A 271 -3.55 -14.15 10.95
N THR A 272 -3.48 -13.35 12.02
CA THR A 272 -4.63 -13.21 12.93
C THR A 272 -5.72 -12.40 12.23
N ALA A 273 -6.88 -13.01 11.98
CA ALA A 273 -8.01 -12.38 11.33
C ALA A 273 -9.00 -11.84 12.37
N ASP A 274 -9.15 -10.52 12.45
CA ASP A 274 -10.22 -9.88 13.21
C ASP A 274 -11.36 -9.50 12.26
N VAL A 275 -12.62 -9.69 12.67
CA VAL A 275 -13.79 -9.26 11.89
C VAL A 275 -14.41 -8.03 12.54
N LEU A 276 -14.43 -6.93 11.80
CA LEU A 276 -14.82 -5.60 12.29
C LEU A 276 -15.74 -4.90 11.27
N PRO A 277 -16.52 -3.88 11.70
CA PRO A 277 -17.14 -2.96 10.75
C PRO A 277 -16.06 -2.26 9.92
N VAL A 278 -16.30 -2.07 8.62
CA VAL A 278 -15.31 -1.60 7.64
C VAL A 278 -14.62 -0.30 8.04
N TYR A 279 -15.31 0.64 8.70
CA TYR A 279 -14.71 1.91 9.13
C TYR A 279 -13.71 1.75 10.29
N LEU A 280 -13.86 0.74 11.16
CA LEU A 280 -12.88 0.42 12.20
C LEU A 280 -11.68 -0.30 11.59
N ALA A 281 -11.93 -1.28 10.72
CA ALA A 281 -10.88 -1.98 9.97
C ALA A 281 -10.02 -1.00 9.14
N ALA A 282 -10.65 -0.01 8.51
CA ALA A 282 -9.99 1.05 7.77
C ALA A 282 -9.15 1.98 8.65
N ALA A 283 -9.65 2.37 9.82
CA ALA A 283 -8.91 3.21 10.76
C ALA A 283 -7.68 2.49 11.33
N GLU A 284 -7.79 1.19 11.63
CA GLU A 284 -6.66 0.38 12.11
C GLU A 284 -5.65 0.08 10.99
N ALA A 285 -6.10 -0.27 9.79
CA ALA A 285 -5.21 -0.48 8.64
C ALA A 285 -4.44 0.79 8.24
N ALA A 286 -5.04 1.99 8.36
CA ALA A 286 -4.36 3.26 8.08
C ALA A 286 -3.22 3.59 9.08
N GLU A 287 -3.22 2.96 10.26
CA GLU A 287 -2.15 3.08 11.25
C GLU A 287 -1.11 1.93 11.16
N LEU A 288 -1.49 0.77 10.61
CA LEU A 288 -0.67 -0.44 10.56
C LEU A 288 -0.32 -0.86 9.13
N ALA A 289 0.94 -0.60 8.75
CA ALA A 289 1.58 -1.03 7.50
C ALA A 289 1.35 -2.52 7.18
N GLY A 290 1.13 -2.84 5.90
CA GLY A 290 0.99 -4.22 5.41
C GLY A 290 -0.33 -4.90 5.79
N THR A 291 -1.25 -4.20 6.45
CA THR A 291 -2.55 -4.75 6.84
C THR A 291 -3.49 -4.83 5.63
N GLU A 292 -4.00 -6.03 5.34
CA GLU A 292 -5.05 -6.28 4.35
C GLU A 292 -6.44 -6.09 4.98
N VAL A 293 -7.34 -5.45 4.23
CA VAL A 293 -8.77 -5.39 4.52
C VAL A 293 -9.54 -5.94 3.33
N SER A 294 -10.43 -6.89 3.59
CA SER A 294 -11.32 -7.50 2.59
C SER A 294 -12.74 -7.61 3.16
N GLY A 295 -13.75 -7.74 2.30
CA GLY A 295 -15.14 -7.96 2.74
C GLY A 295 -15.28 -9.23 3.57
N ALA A 296 -16.22 -9.23 4.52
CA ALA A 296 -16.54 -10.38 5.34
C ALA A 296 -18.05 -10.62 5.41
N THR A 297 -18.43 -11.86 5.68
CA THR A 297 -19.81 -12.28 5.92
C THR A 297 -19.89 -12.84 7.34
N VAL A 298 -20.79 -12.31 8.18
CA VAL A 298 -21.00 -12.76 9.56
C VAL A 298 -22.41 -13.31 9.66
N ALA A 299 -22.56 -14.58 10.03
CA ALA A 299 -23.85 -15.29 10.09
C ALA A 299 -24.69 -15.15 8.80
N GLY A 300 -24.04 -15.25 7.64
CA GLY A 300 -24.68 -15.09 6.32
C GLY A 300 -24.94 -13.65 5.87
N LEU A 301 -24.60 -12.64 6.69
CA LEU A 301 -24.81 -11.23 6.38
C LEU A 301 -23.48 -10.49 6.14
N ASP A 302 -23.36 -9.84 4.99
CA ASP A 302 -22.24 -8.95 4.64
C ASP A 302 -22.25 -7.62 5.40
N ARG A 303 -23.37 -7.29 6.06
CA ARG A 303 -23.58 -6.01 6.76
C ARG A 303 -24.14 -6.23 8.15
N GLY A 304 -23.70 -5.40 9.09
CA GLY A 304 -24.25 -5.28 10.43
C GLY A 304 -24.84 -3.90 10.69
N PRO A 305 -25.29 -3.61 11.92
CA PRO A 305 -25.88 -2.32 12.28
C PRO A 305 -24.92 -1.13 12.22
N ARG A 306 -23.64 -1.36 11.92
CA ARG A 306 -22.60 -0.32 11.75
C ARG A 306 -21.89 -0.37 10.39
N GLY A 307 -22.58 -0.89 9.36
CA GLY A 307 -22.07 -0.95 7.98
C GLY A 307 -21.56 -2.33 7.57
N ARG A 308 -20.80 -2.39 6.47
CA ARG A 308 -20.22 -3.64 5.93
C ARG A 308 -19.23 -4.26 6.91
N TRP A 309 -19.27 -5.59 7.03
CA TRP A 309 -18.26 -6.34 7.75
C TRP A 309 -17.00 -6.50 6.90
N ALA A 310 -15.84 -6.45 7.55
CA ALA A 310 -14.55 -6.59 6.93
C ALA A 310 -13.65 -7.52 7.75
N THR A 311 -12.86 -8.35 7.06
CA THR A 311 -11.78 -9.13 7.66
C THR A 311 -10.51 -8.29 7.61
N LEU A 312 -9.89 -8.11 8.78
CA LEU A 312 -8.61 -7.43 8.94
C LEU A 312 -7.51 -8.48 9.10
N ARG A 313 -6.49 -8.47 8.23
CA ARG A 313 -5.35 -9.40 8.28
C ARG A 313 -4.04 -8.62 8.40
N TYR A 314 -3.32 -8.80 9.51
CA TYR A 314 -2.05 -8.12 9.78
C TYR A 314 -0.86 -8.90 9.19
N PRO A 315 0.27 -8.23 8.86
CA PRO A 315 1.49 -8.92 8.47
C PRO A 315 2.03 -9.83 9.59
N LEU A 316 2.74 -10.88 9.20
CA LEU A 316 3.27 -11.98 10.04
C LEU A 316 4.13 -11.56 11.25
N ARG A 317 4.53 -10.29 11.34
CA ARG A 317 5.32 -9.73 12.43
C ARG A 317 4.61 -8.54 13.08
N ARG A 318 3.67 -8.85 13.97
CA ARG A 318 3.22 -7.90 14.99
C ARG A 318 4.38 -7.67 15.97
N PRO A 319 4.90 -6.44 16.18
CA PRO A 319 5.56 -6.13 17.44
C PRO A 319 4.53 -6.38 18.54
N ALA A 320 4.93 -7.02 19.65
CA ALA A 320 3.99 -7.41 20.71
C ALA A 320 3.53 -6.21 21.56
N LEU A 321 2.83 -5.25 20.94
CA LEU A 321 2.07 -4.21 21.61
C LEU A 321 0.91 -4.88 22.36
N ARG A 322 1.13 -5.13 23.65
CA ARG A 322 0.09 -5.49 24.62
C ARG A 322 -0.87 -4.30 24.77
N LEU A 323 -1.82 -4.17 23.85
CA LEU A 323 -3.06 -3.48 24.16
C LEU A 323 -3.78 -4.29 25.25
N PRO A 324 -4.29 -3.65 26.32
CA PRO A 324 -5.05 -4.37 27.33
C PRO A 324 -6.28 -4.98 26.68
N ARG A 325 -6.41 -6.31 26.73
CA ARG A 325 -7.63 -7.02 26.30
C ARG A 325 -8.81 -6.38 27.02
N ARG A 326 -9.64 -5.63 26.30
CA ARG A 326 -10.99 -5.30 26.76
C ARG A 326 -11.70 -6.64 26.98
N ARG A 327 -11.94 -7.00 28.25
CA ARG A 327 -12.81 -8.12 28.61
C ARG A 327 -14.13 -7.91 27.87
N ALA A 328 -14.59 -8.93 27.15
CA ALA A 328 -15.91 -8.91 26.54
C ALA A 328 -16.94 -8.71 27.66
N ALA A 329 -17.64 -7.58 27.63
CA ALA A 329 -18.73 -7.31 28.56
C ALA A 329 -19.98 -8.05 28.10
N GLY A 330 -20.67 -8.73 29.02
CA GLY A 330 -22.00 -9.29 28.80
C GLY A 330 -22.06 -10.66 28.13
N ARG A 331 -21.86 -11.73 28.91
CA ARG A 331 -22.80 -12.85 28.80
C ARG A 331 -24.05 -12.47 29.60
N LEU A 332 -25.21 -12.50 28.97
CA LEU A 332 -26.50 -12.46 29.66
C LEU A 332 -26.65 -13.78 30.44
N PRO A 333 -27.07 -13.74 31.73
CA PRO A 333 -27.34 -14.97 32.47
C PRO A 333 -28.71 -15.53 32.08
N LEU A 334 -28.71 -16.79 31.65
CA LEU A 334 -29.89 -17.65 31.78
C LEU A 334 -29.88 -18.23 33.20
N GLY A 335 -31.07 -18.37 33.80
CA GLY A 335 -31.23 -18.65 35.23
C GLY A 335 -31.15 -20.11 35.65
N ASP A 336 -31.37 -20.31 36.95
CA ASP A 336 -31.58 -21.57 37.70
C ASP A 336 -30.38 -22.53 37.75
N GLY A 337 -30.09 -23.25 38.86
CA GLY A 337 -30.66 -23.27 40.22
C GLY A 337 -30.11 -24.50 40.98
N MET A 338 -29.87 -24.39 42.31
CA MET A 338 -29.31 -25.43 43.23
C MET A 338 -27.88 -25.95 42.87
N ALA A 339 -26.82 -25.77 43.66
CA ALA A 339 -26.54 -26.10 45.07
C ALA A 339 -26.21 -27.59 45.34
N LEU A 340 -24.93 -27.90 45.66
CA LEU A 340 -24.45 -28.35 47.00
C LEU A 340 -23.01 -28.96 46.98
N THR A 341 -22.23 -28.60 48.02
CA THR A 341 -21.15 -29.36 48.72
C THR A 341 -19.91 -29.97 48.01
N GLU A 342 -18.73 -29.46 48.40
CA GLU A 342 -17.46 -30.20 48.63
C GLU A 342 -17.47 -30.89 50.05
N PRO A 343 -16.43 -31.61 50.59
CA PRO A 343 -15.04 -31.85 50.13
C PRO A 343 -14.48 -33.30 50.34
N GLY A 344 -13.19 -33.56 50.02
CA GLY A 344 -12.40 -34.63 50.67
C GLY A 344 -11.27 -35.27 49.83
N PRO A 345 -10.14 -35.76 50.42
CA PRO A 345 -8.84 -35.64 49.75
C PRO A 345 -7.94 -36.89 49.62
N ALA A 346 -6.90 -36.71 48.79
CA ALA A 346 -5.54 -37.29 48.84
C ALA A 346 -5.26 -38.78 48.54
N ARG A 347 -4.29 -39.02 47.64
CA ARG A 347 -3.06 -39.83 47.87
C ARG A 347 -2.11 -39.83 46.66
N SER A 348 -0.80 -39.79 46.92
CA SER A 348 0.30 -40.10 45.97
C SER A 348 1.11 -41.30 46.49
N PRO A 349 1.66 -42.15 45.60
CA PRO A 349 3.13 -42.37 45.47
C PRO A 349 3.57 -42.68 43.99
N VAL A 350 4.83 -42.73 43.53
CA VAL A 350 6.19 -42.32 43.98
C VAL A 350 7.12 -42.20 42.72
N ALA A 351 8.45 -42.08 42.88
CA ALA A 351 9.55 -42.11 41.88
C ALA A 351 9.49 -43.25 40.82
N GLY A 352 10.19 -43.22 39.67
CA GLY A 352 11.28 -42.39 39.08
C GLY A 352 12.01 -43.26 38.01
N PRO A 353 13.24 -42.99 37.53
CA PRO A 353 13.95 -41.73 37.21
C PRO A 353 14.26 -41.58 35.68
N GLY A 354 14.75 -40.44 35.19
CA GLY A 354 15.22 -40.31 33.79
C GLY A 354 15.79 -38.93 33.41
N ARG A 355 16.97 -38.90 32.78
CA ARG A 355 17.76 -37.68 32.47
C ARG A 355 17.45 -37.07 31.06
N PRO A 356 18.00 -35.89 30.69
CA PRO A 356 17.26 -34.87 29.95
C PRO A 356 17.22 -35.08 28.42
N ARG A 357 16.28 -34.41 27.75
CA ARG A 357 16.35 -34.15 26.31
C ARG A 357 16.09 -32.68 25.98
N HIS A 358 17.01 -32.13 25.18
CA HIS A 358 16.95 -30.78 24.63
C HIS A 358 15.63 -30.56 23.86
N ARG A 359 15.04 -29.37 24.01
CA ARG A 359 14.08 -28.85 23.02
C ARG A 359 14.87 -28.33 21.80
N PRO A 360 14.74 -28.91 20.59
CA PRO A 360 15.23 -28.25 19.39
C PRO A 360 14.32 -27.05 19.09
N SER A 361 14.88 -25.85 19.16
CA SER A 361 14.16 -24.64 18.72
C SER A 361 14.10 -24.60 17.19
N LEU A 362 13.06 -25.20 16.62
CA LEU A 362 12.77 -25.12 15.19
C LEU A 362 12.41 -23.67 14.82
N ARG A 363 13.42 -22.90 14.42
CA ARG A 363 13.28 -21.61 13.74
C ARG A 363 13.27 -21.86 12.23
N PRO A 364 12.16 -21.65 11.51
CA PRO A 364 12.18 -21.62 10.06
C PRO A 364 12.97 -20.38 9.60
N ARG A 365 14.22 -20.58 9.18
CA ARG A 365 14.99 -19.56 8.47
C ARG A 365 14.55 -19.57 7.00
N TRP A 366 13.56 -18.76 6.65
CA TRP A 366 13.38 -18.35 5.26
C TRP A 366 14.63 -17.57 4.82
N ARG A 367 15.45 -18.21 3.97
CA ARG A 367 16.49 -17.55 3.19
C ARG A 367 15.92 -17.27 1.80
N TRP A 368 16.06 -16.03 1.33
CA TRP A 368 15.94 -15.73 -0.09
C TRP A 368 16.99 -16.53 -0.88
N PRO A 369 16.72 -16.92 -2.14
CA PRO A 369 17.76 -17.50 -3.00
C PRO A 369 18.92 -16.52 -3.15
N ASP A 370 20.14 -16.92 -2.79
CA ASP A 370 21.35 -16.08 -2.74
C ASP A 370 21.89 -15.65 -4.15
N ARG A 371 21.05 -15.67 -5.21
CA ARG A 371 21.41 -15.36 -6.61
C ARG A 371 21.50 -13.85 -6.91
N TRP A 372 21.30 -12.98 -5.92
CA TRP A 372 21.42 -11.51 -6.08
C TRP A 372 22.72 -10.92 -5.52
N ARG A 373 23.76 -11.75 -5.34
CA ARG A 373 25.08 -11.30 -4.90
C ARG A 373 26.17 -11.85 -5.84
N ARG A 374 26.67 -10.96 -6.72
CA ARG A 374 27.73 -11.13 -7.75
C ARG A 374 27.24 -11.51 -9.17
N SER A 375 27.15 -10.49 -10.03
CA SER A 375 27.61 -10.56 -11.43
C SER A 375 27.97 -9.15 -11.92
N HIS A 376 29.18 -8.71 -11.57
CA HIS A 376 29.91 -7.69 -12.32
C HIS A 376 31.18 -8.38 -12.82
N SER A 377 31.18 -8.75 -14.10
CA SER A 377 32.37 -9.07 -14.92
C SER A 377 31.97 -8.89 -16.39
N PRO A 378 32.86 -8.37 -17.24
CA PRO A 378 32.54 -8.05 -18.63
C PRO A 378 32.49 -9.30 -19.51
N VAL A 379 31.71 -9.23 -20.60
CA VAL A 379 31.70 -10.23 -21.68
C VAL A 379 33.00 -10.11 -22.49
N PRO A 380 33.75 -11.19 -22.75
CA PRO A 380 34.92 -11.16 -23.64
C PRO A 380 34.49 -10.98 -25.11
N GLY A 381 35.29 -10.25 -25.88
CA GLY A 381 34.95 -9.91 -27.27
C GLY A 381 35.08 -11.05 -28.28
N VAL A 382 34.51 -10.82 -29.46
CA VAL A 382 34.76 -11.59 -30.70
C VAL A 382 35.44 -10.62 -31.70
N PRO A 383 36.43 -11.06 -32.51
CA PRO A 383 37.25 -10.13 -33.29
C PRO A 383 36.51 -9.55 -34.50
N GLY A 384 36.83 -8.31 -34.85
CA GLY A 384 36.35 -7.68 -36.08
C GLY A 384 37.27 -7.96 -37.29
N THR A 385 36.71 -7.80 -38.48
CA THR A 385 37.46 -7.56 -39.73
C THR A 385 37.00 -6.23 -40.35
N TRP A 386 37.95 -5.54 -40.97
CA TRP A 386 37.80 -4.16 -41.46
C TRP A 386 37.46 -4.09 -42.95
N GLY A 387 36.83 -2.98 -43.34
CA GLY A 387 36.62 -2.55 -44.73
C GLY A 387 35.24 -1.91 -44.87
N GLY A 388 35.05 -0.64 -45.25
CA GLY A 388 36.01 0.36 -45.70
C GLY A 388 35.37 1.14 -46.86
N GLY A 389 34.87 2.36 -46.62
CA GLY A 389 34.21 3.14 -47.67
C GLY A 389 33.28 4.25 -47.15
N HIS A 390 33.74 5.49 -47.26
CA HIS A 390 32.98 6.73 -47.15
C HIS A 390 33.66 7.74 -48.10
N PRO A 391 33.02 8.86 -48.52
CA PRO A 391 31.62 9.26 -48.31
C PRO A 391 30.91 9.75 -49.60
N ALA A 392 29.62 10.06 -49.50
CA ALA A 392 28.95 11.00 -50.39
C ALA A 392 28.00 11.89 -49.58
N ALA A 393 27.94 13.19 -49.88
CA ALA A 393 27.27 14.21 -49.06
C ALA A 393 25.78 14.36 -49.40
N GLY A 394 24.97 14.77 -48.42
CA GLY A 394 23.54 15.09 -48.58
C GLY A 394 23.04 16.09 -47.53
N THR A 395 22.72 17.30 -47.98
CA THR A 395 22.34 18.47 -47.14
C THR A 395 20.89 18.39 -46.63
N PRO A 396 20.56 18.89 -45.41
CA PRO A 396 19.18 18.91 -44.90
C PRO A 396 18.43 20.24 -45.18
N PRO A 397 17.09 20.22 -45.36
CA PRO A 397 16.22 21.38 -45.17
C PRO A 397 15.83 21.50 -43.67
N ARG A 398 16.15 22.59 -42.97
CA ARG A 398 15.51 23.92 -42.96
C ARG A 398 14.08 23.94 -42.39
N TRP A 399 13.96 24.57 -41.23
CA TRP A 399 12.71 24.94 -40.55
C TRP A 399 12.20 26.31 -41.05
N ALA A 400 10.88 26.43 -41.25
CA ALA A 400 10.08 27.66 -41.30
C ALA A 400 8.59 27.23 -41.30
N LYS A 401 7.63 27.92 -40.67
CA LYS A 401 7.61 29.21 -39.96
C LYS A 401 6.89 29.05 -38.61
#